data_AF-A0A2V6JJ90-F1
#
_entry.id   AF-A0A2V6JJ90-F1
#
_cell.length_a   1.000
_cell.length_b   1.000
_cell.length_c   1.000
_cell.angle_alpha   90.00
_cell.angle_beta   90.00
_cell.angle_gamma   90.00
#
_symmetry.space_group_name_H-M   'P 1'
#
loop_
_entity.id
_entity.type
_entity.pdbx_description
1 polymer ?
#
loop_
_entity_poly.entity_id
_entity_poly.type
_entity_poly.pdbx_seq_one_letter_code
_entity_poly.pdbx_strand_id
1 'polypeptide(L)'
;MAKTFIIAEKPSVHHDFARALGLKYGKEFSESDRYVISSAIGHLLEMVPPEGAEVKRGKWKLENLPVLPDHFDLVPKEKTKERLFLLKKLAERPDVTEIIDACDAGREGEL
;
A
#
# COMPACT_ATOMS: atom_id res chain seq x y z
N MET A 1 1.73 23.93 9.20
CA MET A 1 0.94 23.37 10.33
C MET A 1 1.07 21.87 10.24
N ALA A 2 1.11 21.16 11.37
CA ALA A 2 1.17 19.70 11.38
C ALA A 2 -0.13 19.09 10.81
N LYS A 3 0.01 18.03 10.01
CA LYS A 3 -1.09 17.30 9.37
C LYS A 3 -1.02 15.82 9.68
N THR A 4 -2.19 15.20 9.66
CA THR A 4 -2.36 13.75 9.75
C THR A 4 -2.61 13.19 8.35
N PHE A 5 -1.85 12.16 7.97
CA PHE A 5 -2.02 11.45 6.71
C PHE A 5 -2.87 10.19 6.92
N ILE A 6 -4.03 10.11 6.28
CA ILE A 6 -4.94 8.98 6.36
C ILE A 6 -4.83 8.14 5.09
N ILE A 7 -4.57 6.84 5.25
CA ILE A 7 -4.45 5.88 4.15
C ILE A 7 -5.62 4.91 4.21
N ALA A 8 -6.52 4.95 3.23
CA ALA A 8 -7.60 3.98 3.10
C ALA A 8 -7.22 2.79 2.19
N GLU A 9 -7.93 1.67 2.25
CA GLU A 9 -7.64 0.50 1.41
C GLU A 9 -7.91 0.73 -0.09
N LYS A 10 -8.97 1.49 -0.40
CA LYS A 10 -9.50 1.64 -1.76
C LYS A 10 -10.07 3.04 -2.03
N PRO A 11 -10.12 3.49 -3.30
CA PRO A 11 -10.51 4.85 -3.64
C PRO A 11 -11.90 5.26 -3.17
N SER A 12 -12.85 4.32 -3.14
CA SER A 12 -14.21 4.61 -2.66
C SER A 12 -14.22 5.04 -1.20
N VAL A 13 -13.40 4.43 -0.35
CA VAL A 13 -13.30 4.74 1.08
C VAL A 13 -12.61 6.09 1.29
N HIS A 14 -11.55 6.40 0.52
CA HIS A 14 -10.96 7.75 0.50
C HIS A 14 -12.03 8.81 0.16
N HIS A 15 -12.86 8.56 -0.87
CA HIS A 15 -13.92 9.50 -1.24
C HIS A 15 -14.97 9.68 -0.13
N ASP A 16 -15.32 8.61 0.59
CA ASP A 16 -16.26 8.69 1.70
C ASP A 16 -15.68 9.49 2.88
N PHE A 17 -14.40 9.31 3.21
CA PHE A 17 -13.70 10.18 4.18
C PHE A 17 -13.67 11.63 3.73
N ALA A 18 -13.32 11.88 2.46
CA ALA A 18 -13.27 13.23 1.91
C ALA A 18 -14.63 13.93 2.02
N ARG A 19 -15.72 13.21 1.72
CA ARG A 19 -17.09 13.70 1.85
C ARG A 19 -17.46 14.01 3.31
N ALA A 20 -17.21 13.07 4.22
CA ALA A 20 -17.57 13.20 5.63
C ALA A 20 -16.84 14.36 6.31
N LEU A 21 -15.60 14.64 5.89
CA LEU A 21 -14.75 15.70 6.44
C LEU A 21 -14.88 17.03 5.66
N GLY A 22 -15.73 17.10 4.63
CA GLY A 22 -15.93 18.32 3.84
C GLY A 22 -14.71 18.76 3.02
N LEU A 23 -13.84 17.82 2.63
CA LEU A 23 -12.64 18.07 1.84
C LEU A 23 -12.97 18.26 0.36
N LYS A 24 -12.17 19.06 -0.34
CA LYS A 24 -12.23 19.09 -1.80
C LYS A 24 -11.76 17.74 -2.37
N TYR A 25 -12.49 17.23 -3.35
CA TYR A 25 -12.13 16.01 -4.06
C TYR A 25 -10.89 16.25 -4.92
N GLY A 26 -9.81 15.54 -4.63
CA GLY A 26 -8.68 15.39 -5.54
C GLY A 26 -8.67 13.97 -6.12
N LYS A 27 -8.14 13.83 -7.34
CA LYS A 27 -8.16 12.57 -8.09
C LYS A 27 -7.34 11.47 -7.40
N GLU A 28 -6.24 11.83 -6.75
CA GLU A 28 -5.31 10.88 -6.14
C GLU A 28 -5.24 10.98 -4.62
N PHE A 29 -5.44 12.17 -4.08
CA PHE A 29 -5.56 12.46 -2.66
C PHE A 29 -6.40 13.73 -2.45
N SER A 30 -6.98 13.88 -1.26
CA SER A 30 -7.70 15.07 -0.80
C SER A 30 -6.93 15.72 0.34
N GLU A 31 -6.98 17.05 0.44
CA GLU A 31 -6.18 17.79 1.43
C GLU A 31 -6.94 18.97 2.04
N SER A 32 -6.70 19.20 3.33
CA SER A 32 -7.11 20.37 4.12
C SER A 32 -5.93 20.87 4.95
N ASP A 33 -6.17 21.85 5.83
CA ASP A 33 -5.17 22.34 6.78
C ASP A 33 -4.73 21.29 7.81
N ARG A 34 -5.57 20.27 8.07
CA ARG A 34 -5.32 19.24 9.09
C ARG A 34 -5.08 17.84 8.52
N TYR A 35 -5.68 17.51 7.38
CA TYR A 35 -5.67 16.16 6.84
C TYR A 35 -5.13 16.11 5.42
N VAL A 36 -4.35 15.07 5.14
CA VAL A 36 -4.09 14.54 3.80
C VAL A 36 -4.73 13.16 3.76
N ILE A 37 -5.53 12.86 2.75
CA ILE A 37 -6.22 11.56 2.65
C ILE A 37 -5.98 10.98 1.27
N SER A 38 -5.50 9.75 1.19
CA SER A 38 -5.38 8.98 -0.04
C SER A 38 -5.81 7.55 0.21
N SER A 39 -5.71 6.70 -0.81
CA SER A 39 -5.96 5.28 -0.67
C SER A 39 -4.89 4.45 -1.36
N ALA A 40 -4.67 3.24 -0.86
CA ALA A 40 -4.14 2.15 -1.65
C ALA A 40 -5.15 1.70 -2.75
N ILE A 41 -4.79 0.63 -3.44
CA ILE A 41 -5.62 -0.06 -4.44
C ILE A 41 -5.42 -1.57 -4.27
N GLY A 42 -5.76 -2.06 -3.07
CA GLY A 42 -5.33 -3.38 -2.59
C GLY A 42 -3.82 -3.41 -2.30
N HIS A 43 -3.22 -4.61 -2.27
CA HIS A 43 -1.79 -4.75 -2.00
C HIS A 43 -0.93 -4.04 -3.03
N LEU A 44 -0.03 -3.17 -2.53
CA LEU A 44 0.91 -2.41 -3.34
C LEU A 44 2.29 -3.08 -3.45
N LEU A 45 2.54 -4.04 -2.57
CA LEU A 45 3.72 -4.88 -2.52
C LEU A 45 3.33 -6.33 -2.82
N GLU A 46 4.27 -7.11 -3.32
CA GLU A 46 4.13 -8.55 -3.49
C GLU A 46 5.41 -9.27 -3.05
N MET A 47 5.26 -10.54 -2.66
CA MET A 47 6.36 -11.34 -2.15
C MET A 47 7.30 -11.76 -3.27
N VAL A 48 8.60 -11.64 -3.03
CA VAL A 48 9.63 -12.13 -3.95
C VAL A 48 9.62 -13.65 -3.91
N PRO A 49 9.52 -14.33 -5.07
CA PRO A 49 9.70 -15.78 -5.12
C PRO A 49 11.10 -16.14 -4.60
N PRO A 50 11.24 -17.16 -3.74
CA PRO A 50 12.53 -17.60 -3.25
C PRO A 50 13.51 -17.90 -4.40
N GLU A 51 14.80 -17.70 -4.17
CA GLU A 51 15.81 -18.11 -5.13
C GLU A 51 15.69 -19.63 -5.40
N GLY A 52 15.58 -20.01 -6.68
CA GLY A 52 15.32 -21.41 -7.08
C GLY A 52 13.84 -21.82 -7.14
N ALA A 53 12.90 -21.00 -6.67
CA ALA A 53 11.47 -21.19 -6.95
C ALA A 53 11.13 -20.87 -8.42
N GLU A 54 11.94 -20.04 -9.07
CA GLU A 54 11.84 -19.79 -10.50
C GLU A 54 12.22 -21.05 -11.28
N VAL A 55 11.20 -21.69 -11.84
CA VAL A 55 11.39 -22.71 -12.87
C VAL A 55 11.86 -22.00 -14.14
N LYS A 56 13.15 -21.67 -14.21
CA LYS A 56 13.81 -21.16 -15.42
C LYS A 56 13.78 -22.28 -16.47
N ARG A 57 12.65 -22.42 -17.16
CA ARG A 57 12.41 -23.34 -18.29
C ARG A 57 12.51 -24.85 -17.97
N GLY A 58 12.25 -25.29 -16.74
CA GLY A 58 12.26 -26.71 -16.32
C GLY A 58 10.88 -27.28 -15.95
N LYS A 59 10.81 -28.55 -15.54
CA LYS A 59 9.63 -29.13 -14.86
C LYS A 59 9.84 -29.05 -13.34
N TRP A 60 8.78 -28.74 -12.59
CA TRP A 60 8.78 -28.84 -11.13
C TRP A 60 9.16 -30.25 -10.69
N LYS A 61 10.02 -30.37 -9.68
CA LYS A 61 10.39 -31.65 -9.08
C LYS A 61 10.10 -31.63 -7.59
N LEU A 62 9.50 -32.71 -7.09
CA LEU A 62 9.17 -32.89 -5.67
C LEU A 62 10.42 -32.88 -4.78
N GLU A 63 11.58 -33.28 -5.30
CA GLU A 63 12.86 -33.31 -4.56
C GLU A 63 13.36 -31.92 -4.15
N ASN A 64 12.87 -30.85 -4.80
CA ASN A 64 13.24 -29.47 -4.50
C ASN A 64 12.28 -28.80 -3.49
N LEU A 65 11.36 -29.56 -2.89
CA LEU A 65 10.40 -29.05 -1.91
C LEU A 65 10.78 -29.48 -0.47
N PRO A 66 10.49 -28.63 0.53
CA PRO A 66 9.89 -27.31 0.42
C PRO A 66 10.90 -26.24 -0.03
N VAL A 67 10.43 -25.24 -0.78
CA VAL A 67 11.23 -24.05 -1.04
C VAL A 67 10.88 -23.02 0.03
N LEU A 68 11.75 -22.90 1.04
CA LEU A 68 11.58 -21.98 2.15
C LEU A 68 12.74 -20.97 2.13
N PRO A 69 12.48 -19.67 1.93
CA PRO A 69 13.53 -18.67 1.97
C PRO A 69 13.92 -18.38 3.42
N ASP A 70 15.15 -17.88 3.63
CA ASP A 70 15.60 -17.42 4.95
C ASP A 70 14.81 -16.19 5.44
N HIS A 71 14.30 -15.39 4.51
CA HIS A 71 13.43 -14.24 4.76
C HIS A 71 12.48 -14.01 3.59
N PHE A 72 11.31 -13.44 3.86
CA PHE A 72 10.33 -13.10 2.84
C PHE A 72 10.50 -11.64 2.43
N ASP A 73 11.15 -11.42 1.29
CA ASP A 73 11.27 -10.09 0.70
C ASP A 73 9.97 -9.64 0.03
N LEU A 74 9.76 -8.32 0.04
CA LEU A 74 8.65 -7.66 -0.64
C LEU A 74 9.18 -6.72 -1.72
N VAL A 75 8.53 -6.71 -2.88
CA VAL A 75 8.81 -5.78 -3.97
C VAL A 75 7.55 -5.00 -4.38
N PRO A 76 7.70 -3.77 -4.90
CA PRO A 76 6.57 -3.04 -5.48
C PRO A 76 5.93 -3.84 -6.60
N LYS A 77 4.61 -4.01 -6.52
CA LYS A 77 3.84 -4.63 -7.59
C LYS A 77 3.78 -3.69 -8.79
N GLU A 78 4.28 -4.13 -9.94
CA GLU A 78 4.52 -3.25 -11.10
C GLU A 78 3.27 -2.45 -11.52
N LYS A 79 2.09 -3.04 -11.48
CA LYS A 79 0.82 -2.37 -11.85
C LYS A 79 0.42 -1.23 -10.90
N THR A 80 0.86 -1.27 -9.65
CA THR A 80 0.43 -0.36 -8.58
C THR A 80 1.58 0.42 -7.97
N LYS A 81 2.76 0.34 -8.58
CA LYS A 81 4.02 0.96 -8.15
C LYS A 81 3.93 2.48 -8.05
N GLU A 82 3.28 3.13 -9.01
CA GLU A 82 3.05 4.58 -8.98
C GLU A 82 2.23 4.98 -7.75
N ARG A 83 1.24 4.16 -7.37
CA ARG A 83 0.43 4.40 -6.17
C ARG A 83 1.29 4.29 -4.91
N LEU A 84 2.14 3.27 -4.80
CA LEU A 84 3.06 3.12 -3.68
C LEU A 84 3.95 4.36 -3.52
N PHE A 85 4.54 4.85 -4.62
CA PHE A 85 5.41 6.02 -4.57
C PHE A 85 4.66 7.31 -4.25
N LEU A 86 3.41 7.46 -4.70
CA LEU A 86 2.57 8.57 -4.26
C LEU A 86 2.35 8.52 -2.74
N LEU A 87 1.94 7.38 -2.18
CA LEU A 87 1.71 7.27 -0.74
C LEU A 87 2.99 7.51 0.06
N LYS A 88 4.12 6.97 -0.39
CA LYS A 88 5.44 7.24 0.20
C LYS A 88 5.76 8.73 0.19
N LYS A 89 5.58 9.41 -0.96
CA LYS A 89 5.82 10.85 -1.09
C LYS A 89 4.92 11.66 -0.14
N LEU A 90 3.65 11.27 0.02
CA LEU A 90 2.72 11.94 0.94
C LEU A 90 3.12 11.71 2.41
N ALA A 91 3.51 10.49 2.77
CA ALA A 91 3.96 10.13 4.11
C ALA A 91 5.27 10.83 4.51
N GLU A 92 6.18 11.04 3.57
CA GLU A 92 7.47 11.71 3.80
C GLU A 92 7.40 13.24 3.75
N ARG A 93 6.21 13.83 3.60
CA ARG A 93 6.05 15.28 3.61
C ARG A 93 6.48 15.87 4.97
N PRO A 94 7.23 16.98 5.01
CA PRO A 94 7.66 17.58 6.28
C PRO A 94 6.53 18.08 7.18
N ASP A 95 5.35 18.36 6.61
CA ASP A 95 4.17 18.79 7.37
C ASP A 95 3.30 17.64 7.86
N VAL A 96 3.59 16.39 7.49
CA VAL A 96 2.92 15.19 8.00
C VAL A 96 3.65 14.70 9.24
N THR A 97 2.95 14.67 10.37
CA THR A 97 3.53 14.26 11.67
C THR A 97 2.86 13.03 12.25
N GLU A 98 1.77 12.58 11.64
CA GLU A 98 0.98 11.43 12.08
C GLU A 98 0.45 10.71 10.84
N ILE A 99 0.42 9.37 10.91
CA ILE A 99 -0.17 8.52 9.87
C ILE A 99 -1.25 7.66 10.53
N ILE A 100 -2.42 7.60 9.91
CA ILE A 100 -3.54 6.74 10.30
C ILE A 100 -3.74 5.70 9.21
N ASP A 101 -3.66 4.44 9.59
CA ASP A 101 -4.18 3.34 8.79
C ASP A 101 -5.71 3.28 8.93
N ALA A 102 -6.40 3.42 7.80
CA ALA A 102 -7.84 3.36 7.68
C ALA A 102 -8.26 2.29 6.65
N CYS A 103 -7.47 1.21 6.54
CA CYS A 103 -7.85 0.01 5.78
C CYS A 103 -8.97 -0.77 6.48
N ASP A 104 -9.56 -1.75 5.79
CA ASP A 104 -10.68 -2.51 6.34
C ASP A 104 -10.26 -3.18 7.67
N ALA A 105 -11.16 -3.17 8.67
CA ALA A 105 -10.90 -3.69 10.02
C ALA A 105 -10.87 -5.23 10.08
N GLY A 106 -9.93 -5.83 9.36
CA GLY A 106 -9.70 -7.26 9.23
C GLY A 106 -8.23 -7.57 9.01
N ARG A 107 -7.87 -8.86 9.03
CA ARG A 107 -6.48 -9.30 9.01
C ARG A 107 -5.68 -8.81 7.80
N GLU A 108 -6.31 -8.83 6.63
CA GLU A 108 -5.68 -8.39 5.38
C GLU A 108 -5.53 -6.88 5.28
N GLY A 109 -6.36 -6.11 6.01
CA GLY A 109 -6.26 -4.65 6.03
C GLY A 109 -5.11 -4.13 6.89
N GLU A 110 -4.72 -4.88 7.92
CA GLU A 110 -3.58 -4.57 8.79
C GLU A 110 -2.22 -4.95 8.16
N LEU A 111 -2.23 -5.70 7.04
CA LEU A 111 -1.03 -6.30 6.43
C LEU A 111 -0.31 -5.37 5.44
#